data_AF-U3DBE0-F1
#
_entry.id   AF-U3DBE0-F1
#
_cell.length_a   1.000
_cell.length_b   1.000
_cell.length_c   1.000
_cell.angle_alpha   90.00
_cell.angle_beta   90.00
_cell.angle_gamma   90.00
#
_symmetry.space_group_name_H-M   'P 1'
#
loop_
_entity.id
_entity.type
_entity.pdbx_description
1 polymer ?
#
loop_
_entity_poly.entity_id
_entity_poly.type
_entity_poly.pdbx_seq_one_letter_code
_entity_poly.pdbx_strand_id
1 'polypeptide(L)'
;MGETMSKRLKLHLGGEAEMEERAFVNPFPDYEAAAGALLAAGAAEETGYVRTPASTDEPGLPFNQDGKIIHNFIRRIQTKIKDLLQQMEEGLKTADPHDCSAYTGWTGIALLYLQLYRVTCDQTYLLRSLDYVKRTLRNLNGRRVTFLCGDAGPLAVGAVIYHKLRSDCESQECITKLLQLQKAVVCQESDLPDELLYGRAGYLYALLYLNTEIGPGTVCESAIKEVVNAIIESGKTLSREERKTERCPLLYQWHRKQYVGAAHGMAGIYYMLMQPAAKVDQETLTEMVKPSIDYVRHKKFRSGNYPSSLSNETDRLVHWCHGAPGVIHMLMQAYKIFKEEKYLKEAMECSDVIWQRGLLRKGYGICHGTAGNGYSFLSLYRLTQDKKYLYRACKFAEWCLDYGAHGCRIPDRPYSLFEGMAGAIHFLSDVLGPEASRFPAFELDSSKRD
;
A
#
# COMPACT_ATOMS: atom_id res chain seq x y z
N MET A 1 30.81 -27.88 28.15
CA MET A 1 29.66 -28.27 27.29
C MET A 1 29.06 -26.98 26.76
N GLY A 2 29.24 -26.65 25.48
CA GLY A 2 28.60 -25.45 24.94
C GLY A 2 29.20 -24.81 23.70
N GLU A 3 29.78 -25.55 22.75
CA GLU A 3 30.19 -24.96 21.46
C GLU A 3 29.98 -25.93 20.29
N THR A 4 28.72 -26.25 20.01
CA THR A 4 28.31 -26.78 18.69
C THR A 4 26.80 -26.56 18.48
N MET A 5 26.36 -25.31 18.61
CA MET A 5 25.06 -24.94 18.03
C MET A 5 25.22 -24.91 16.51
N SER A 6 24.54 -25.83 15.81
CA SER A 6 24.54 -25.91 14.35
C SER A 6 24.18 -24.56 13.73
N LYS A 7 24.85 -24.17 12.61
CA LYS A 7 24.53 -22.93 11.85
C LYS A 7 23.03 -22.79 11.56
N ARG A 8 22.34 -23.92 11.39
CA ARG A 8 20.89 -24.00 11.16
C ARG A 8 20.06 -23.59 12.39
N LEU A 9 20.53 -23.87 13.60
CA LEU A 9 19.88 -23.45 14.85
C LEU A 9 20.11 -21.96 15.15
N LYS A 10 21.32 -21.44 14.84
CA LYS A 10 21.60 -19.99 14.96
C LYS A 10 20.76 -19.13 14.01
N LEU A 11 20.51 -19.61 12.79
CA LEU A 11 19.61 -18.95 11.84
C LEU A 11 18.14 -18.97 12.31
N HIS A 12 17.71 -20.04 12.95
CA HIS A 12 16.33 -20.17 13.42
C HIS A 12 16.06 -19.31 14.65
N LEU A 13 16.91 -19.40 15.68
CA LEU A 13 16.82 -18.60 16.90
C LEU A 13 17.16 -17.12 16.67
N GLY A 14 18.11 -16.84 15.77
CA GLY A 14 18.47 -15.46 15.40
C GLY A 14 17.36 -14.76 14.60
N GLY A 15 16.65 -15.48 13.73
CA GLY A 15 15.52 -14.92 12.97
C GLY A 15 14.32 -14.59 13.85
N GLU A 16 14.01 -15.42 14.86
CA GLU A 16 12.94 -15.15 15.82
C GLU A 16 13.29 -14.01 16.78
N ALA A 17 14.50 -14.01 17.36
CA ALA A 17 14.96 -12.94 18.25
C ALA A 17 15.08 -11.58 17.53
N GLU A 18 15.63 -11.52 16.31
CA GLU A 18 15.68 -10.28 15.52
C GLU A 18 14.28 -9.77 15.12
N MET A 19 13.28 -10.65 15.08
CA MET A 19 11.89 -10.28 14.81
C MET A 19 11.16 -9.73 16.02
N GLU A 20 11.37 -10.31 17.21
CA GLU A 20 10.87 -9.77 18.49
C GLU A 20 11.34 -8.33 18.73
N GLU A 21 12.52 -7.96 18.20
CA GLU A 21 13.04 -6.59 18.25
C GLU A 21 12.40 -5.61 17.24
N ARG A 22 11.63 -6.10 16.27
CA ARG A 22 11.06 -5.27 15.17
C ARG A 22 9.56 -5.09 15.25
N ALA A 23 8.85 -6.05 15.81
CA ALA A 23 7.41 -5.99 16.03
C ALA A 23 7.08 -5.94 17.53
N PHE A 24 5.94 -5.38 17.85
CA PHE A 24 5.28 -5.63 19.12
C PHE A 24 4.52 -6.95 19.03
N VAL A 25 4.45 -7.67 20.15
CA VAL A 25 3.53 -8.80 20.27
C VAL A 25 2.11 -8.27 20.07
N ASN A 26 1.34 -8.90 19.18
CA ASN A 26 -0.04 -8.49 18.93
C ASN A 26 -0.90 -8.77 20.17
N PRO A 27 -1.44 -7.73 20.86
CA PRO A 27 -2.20 -7.92 22.09
C PRO A 27 -3.66 -8.29 21.81
N PHE A 28 -4.12 -8.20 20.56
CA PHE A 28 -5.52 -8.40 20.21
C PHE A 28 -5.83 -9.89 20.00
N PRO A 29 -6.93 -10.41 20.55
CA PRO A 29 -7.42 -11.74 20.19
C PRO A 29 -7.79 -11.75 18.70
N ASP A 30 -7.66 -12.90 18.03
CA ASP A 30 -8.09 -13.02 16.63
C ASP A 30 -9.63 -13.08 16.53
N TYR A 31 -10.15 -12.90 15.33
CA TYR A 31 -11.58 -12.73 15.06
C TYR A 31 -12.45 -13.84 15.65
N GLU A 32 -12.06 -15.11 15.50
CA GLU A 32 -12.85 -16.26 15.98
C GLU A 32 -13.01 -16.23 17.51
N ALA A 33 -11.94 -15.91 18.24
CA ALA A 33 -11.98 -15.79 19.69
C ALA A 33 -12.83 -14.59 20.13
N ALA A 34 -12.72 -13.45 19.44
CA ALA A 34 -13.51 -12.26 19.73
C ALA A 34 -15.01 -12.46 19.43
N ALA A 35 -15.33 -13.08 18.29
CA ALA A 35 -16.69 -13.39 17.90
C ALA A 35 -17.33 -14.44 18.83
N GLY A 36 -16.56 -15.47 19.21
CA GLY A 36 -17.00 -16.48 20.17
C GLY A 36 -17.29 -15.91 21.56
N ALA A 37 -16.44 -15.02 22.06
CA ALA A 37 -16.66 -14.33 23.33
C ALA A 37 -17.95 -13.49 23.34
N LEU A 38 -18.26 -12.82 22.23
CA LEU A 38 -19.49 -12.03 22.09
C LEU A 38 -20.75 -12.92 22.10
N LEU A 39 -20.71 -14.06 21.40
CA LEU A 39 -21.81 -15.02 21.41
C LEU A 39 -22.05 -15.60 22.81
N ALA A 40 -20.98 -15.91 23.55
CA ALA A 40 -21.09 -16.40 24.92
C ALA A 40 -21.67 -15.35 25.89
N ALA A 41 -21.29 -14.08 25.74
CA ALA A 41 -21.83 -12.98 26.53
C ALA A 41 -23.32 -12.73 26.26
N GLY A 42 -23.74 -12.74 24.99
CA GLY A 42 -25.15 -12.60 24.62
C GLY A 42 -26.04 -13.75 25.12
N ALA A 43 -25.52 -14.99 25.11
CA ALA A 43 -26.23 -16.15 25.67
C ALA A 43 -26.37 -16.07 27.20
N ALA A 44 -25.41 -15.46 27.90
CA ALA A 44 -25.51 -15.24 29.34
C ALA A 44 -26.55 -14.17 29.70
N GLU A 45 -26.69 -13.12 28.88
CA GLU A 45 -27.71 -12.06 29.07
C GLU A 45 -29.16 -12.58 28.91
N GLU A 46 -29.41 -13.53 28.01
CA GLU A 46 -30.73 -14.19 27.87
C GLU A 46 -31.12 -15.03 29.11
N THR A 47 -30.18 -15.38 29.98
CA THR A 47 -30.42 -16.21 31.18
C THR A 47 -30.63 -15.44 32.49
N GLY A 48 -30.79 -14.12 32.45
CA GLY A 48 -31.45 -13.36 33.51
C GLY A 48 -30.58 -12.79 34.63
N TYR A 49 -29.77 -11.77 34.33
CA TYR A 49 -29.22 -10.85 35.36
C TYR A 49 -29.34 -9.38 34.93
N VAL A 50 -29.92 -8.55 35.82
CA VAL A 50 -30.20 -7.12 35.64
C VAL A 50 -28.91 -6.28 35.72
N ARG A 51 -28.77 -5.29 34.82
CA ARG A 51 -27.60 -4.41 34.66
C ARG A 51 -27.36 -3.46 35.84
N THR A 52 -26.08 -3.29 36.20
CA THR A 52 -25.49 -2.01 36.63
C THR A 52 -24.99 -1.25 35.40
N PRO A 53 -24.86 0.10 35.43
CA PRO A 53 -24.58 0.89 34.23
C PRO A 53 -23.19 0.58 33.68
N ALA A 54 -23.12 0.25 32.38
CA ALA A 54 -21.88 -0.07 31.69
C ALA A 54 -20.89 1.10 31.73
N SER A 55 -19.70 0.84 32.27
CA SER A 55 -18.49 1.60 31.96
C SER A 55 -18.22 1.52 30.45
N THR A 56 -17.65 2.58 29.88
CA THR A 56 -17.51 2.89 28.44
C THR A 56 -16.67 1.93 27.57
N ASP A 57 -16.33 0.74 28.05
CA ASP A 57 -15.46 -0.25 27.38
C ASP A 57 -16.14 -1.63 27.28
N GLU A 58 -17.26 -1.73 26.54
CA GLU A 58 -17.82 -3.05 26.23
C GLU A 58 -17.00 -3.77 25.15
N PRO A 59 -16.70 -5.08 25.31
CA PRO A 59 -15.96 -5.90 24.35
C PRO A 59 -16.83 -6.28 23.15
N GLY A 60 -17.15 -5.29 22.32
CA GLY A 60 -17.87 -5.47 21.05
C GLY A 60 -16.94 -5.60 19.84
N LEU A 61 -17.44 -6.22 18.76
CA LEU A 61 -16.80 -6.12 17.45
C LEU A 61 -16.84 -4.65 16.95
N PRO A 62 -15.83 -4.18 16.21
CA PRO A 62 -15.79 -2.80 15.70
C PRO A 62 -16.79 -2.54 14.55
N PHE A 63 -17.60 -3.53 14.18
CA PHE A 63 -18.61 -3.45 13.13
C PHE A 63 -19.82 -4.36 13.44
N ASN A 64 -20.93 -4.06 12.79
CA ASN A 64 -22.17 -4.84 12.85
C ASN A 64 -22.09 -6.10 11.98
N GLN A 65 -23.09 -6.98 12.08
CA GLN A 65 -23.18 -8.18 11.24
C GLN A 65 -23.13 -7.88 9.72
N ASP A 66 -23.56 -6.69 9.28
CA ASP A 66 -23.49 -6.31 7.86
C ASP A 66 -22.12 -5.75 7.43
N GLY A 67 -21.08 -5.85 8.27
CA GLY A 67 -19.74 -5.30 7.99
C GLY A 67 -19.63 -3.77 8.12
N LYS A 68 -20.73 -3.09 8.46
CA LYS A 68 -20.74 -1.64 8.70
C LYS A 68 -20.05 -1.32 10.03
N ILE A 69 -19.06 -0.44 10.00
CA ILE A 69 -18.35 0.04 11.19
C ILE A 69 -19.33 0.67 12.19
N ILE A 70 -19.19 0.34 13.47
CA ILE A 70 -20.10 0.85 14.50
C ILE A 70 -19.87 2.33 14.78
N HIS A 71 -20.93 3.05 15.13
CA HIS A 71 -20.90 4.50 15.35
C HIS A 71 -19.86 4.93 16.40
N ASN A 72 -19.69 4.17 17.49
CA ASN A 72 -18.70 4.50 18.52
C ASN A 72 -17.27 4.46 17.96
N PHE A 73 -16.95 3.44 17.16
CA PHE A 73 -15.62 3.30 16.55
C PHE A 73 -15.39 4.36 15.47
N ILE A 74 -16.41 4.67 14.65
CA ILE A 74 -16.39 5.80 13.71
C ILE A 74 -16.04 7.10 14.44
N ARG A 75 -16.71 7.38 15.56
CA ARG A 75 -16.46 8.60 16.35
C ARG A 75 -15.02 8.64 16.87
N ARG A 76 -14.50 7.54 17.42
CA ARG A 76 -13.09 7.44 17.88
C ARG A 76 -12.11 7.73 16.75
N ILE A 77 -12.31 7.13 15.58
CA ILE A 77 -11.48 7.36 14.39
C ILE A 77 -11.55 8.82 13.94
N GLN A 78 -12.76 9.38 13.80
CA GLN A 78 -12.93 10.76 13.35
C GLN A 78 -12.31 11.78 14.30
N THR A 79 -12.45 11.58 15.62
CA THR A 79 -11.77 12.41 16.63
C THR A 79 -10.26 12.32 16.46
N LYS A 80 -9.70 11.10 16.36
CA LYS A 80 -8.25 10.94 16.19
C LYS A 80 -7.74 11.55 14.89
N ILE A 81 -8.48 11.43 13.79
CA ILE A 81 -8.14 12.07 12.51
C ILE A 81 -8.03 13.58 12.69
N LYS A 82 -8.98 14.23 13.39
CA LYS A 82 -8.93 15.67 13.66
C LYS A 82 -7.70 16.06 14.48
N ASP A 83 -7.41 15.31 15.55
CA ASP A 83 -6.26 15.57 16.43
C ASP A 83 -4.94 15.43 15.67
N LEU A 84 -4.79 14.35 14.88
CA LEU A 84 -3.59 14.12 14.08
C LEU A 84 -3.45 15.14 12.95
N LEU A 85 -4.55 15.53 12.29
CA LEU A 85 -4.49 16.59 11.27
C LEU A 85 -3.99 17.91 11.85
N GLN A 86 -4.45 18.29 13.04
CA GLN A 86 -3.98 19.50 13.71
C GLN A 86 -2.48 19.43 14.02
N GLN A 87 -2.00 18.31 14.58
CA GLN A 87 -0.57 18.10 14.87
C GLN A 87 0.28 18.09 13.59
N MET A 88 -0.22 17.45 12.54
CA MET A 88 0.45 17.38 11.24
C MET A 88 0.57 18.77 10.63
N GLU A 89 -0.51 19.56 10.59
CA GLU A 89 -0.51 20.92 10.04
C GLU A 89 0.45 21.85 10.79
N GLU A 90 0.55 21.73 12.12
CA GLU A 90 1.55 22.47 12.89
C GLU A 90 2.98 22.05 12.52
N GLY A 91 3.22 20.74 12.45
CA GLY A 91 4.51 20.16 12.10
C GLY A 91 4.99 20.44 10.67
N LEU A 92 4.04 20.57 9.73
CA LEU A 92 4.35 20.88 8.33
C LEU A 92 4.98 22.27 8.16
N LYS A 93 4.83 23.19 9.13
CA LYS A 93 5.49 24.51 9.10
C LYS A 93 7.02 24.40 9.08
N THR A 94 7.58 23.29 9.58
CA THR A 94 9.02 23.02 9.59
C THR A 94 9.44 21.97 8.55
N ALA A 95 8.53 21.48 7.72
CA ALA A 95 8.85 20.49 6.69
C ALA A 95 9.67 21.11 5.55
N ASP A 96 10.47 20.28 4.86
CA ASP A 96 11.31 20.73 3.75
C ASP A 96 10.44 21.41 2.67
N PRO A 97 10.64 22.72 2.41
CA PRO A 97 9.83 23.45 1.45
C PRO A 97 10.03 23.01 0.00
N HIS A 98 11.07 22.22 -0.30
CA HIS A 98 11.45 21.80 -1.65
C HIS A 98 11.06 20.35 -1.98
N ASP A 99 10.69 19.53 -0.99
CA ASP A 99 10.26 18.16 -1.24
C ASP A 99 8.85 18.15 -1.85
N CYS A 100 8.79 18.06 -3.17
CA CYS A 100 7.54 18.00 -3.93
C CYS A 100 7.07 16.56 -4.18
N SER A 101 7.68 15.55 -3.57
CA SER A 101 7.33 14.14 -3.83
C SER A 101 5.96 13.77 -3.24
N ALA A 102 5.31 12.74 -3.80
CA ALA A 102 4.15 12.13 -3.15
C ALA A 102 4.55 11.22 -1.97
N TYR A 103 5.78 10.71 -1.98
CA TYR A 103 6.32 9.84 -0.95
C TYR A 103 6.54 10.59 0.37
N THR A 104 7.41 11.61 0.38
CA THR A 104 7.77 12.35 1.59
C THR A 104 7.36 13.83 1.61
N GLY A 105 6.88 14.34 0.47
CA GLY A 105 6.71 15.76 0.24
C GLY A 105 5.27 16.27 0.20
N TRP A 106 5.13 17.50 -0.31
CA TRP A 106 3.88 18.25 -0.35
C TRP A 106 2.80 17.63 -1.24
N THR A 107 3.16 16.88 -2.28
CA THR A 107 2.17 16.15 -3.09
C THR A 107 1.53 15.02 -2.30
N GLY A 108 2.25 14.40 -1.35
CA GLY A 108 1.70 13.37 -0.46
C GLY A 108 0.63 13.96 0.47
N ILE A 109 0.87 15.17 0.96
CA ILE A 109 -0.11 15.92 1.76
C ILE A 109 -1.32 16.30 0.92
N ALA A 110 -1.12 16.78 -0.32
CA ALA A 110 -2.22 17.04 -1.24
C ALA A 110 -3.08 15.79 -1.48
N LEU A 111 -2.44 14.62 -1.65
CA LEU A 111 -3.14 13.35 -1.83
C LEU A 111 -3.96 12.93 -0.60
N LEU A 112 -3.46 13.16 0.61
CA LEU A 112 -4.23 12.97 1.84
C LEU A 112 -5.49 13.86 1.86
N TYR A 113 -5.35 15.16 1.58
CA TYR A 113 -6.51 16.06 1.58
C TYR A 113 -7.53 15.70 0.50
N LEU A 114 -7.06 15.23 -0.67
CA LEU A 114 -7.94 14.69 -1.70
C LEU A 114 -8.70 13.46 -1.20
N GLN A 115 -8.06 12.58 -0.42
CA GLN A 115 -8.72 11.44 0.21
C GLN A 115 -9.76 11.88 1.24
N LEU A 116 -9.45 12.84 2.11
CA LEU A 116 -10.41 13.36 3.08
C LEU A 116 -11.64 13.96 2.39
N TYR A 117 -11.45 14.65 1.26
CA TYR A 117 -12.54 15.08 0.41
C TYR A 117 -13.36 13.90 -0.13
N ARG A 118 -12.73 12.82 -0.62
CA ARG A 118 -13.44 11.63 -1.12
C ARG A 118 -14.33 10.98 -0.05
N VAL A 119 -13.88 10.95 1.20
CA VAL A 119 -14.60 10.32 2.32
C VAL A 119 -15.71 11.22 2.87
N THR A 120 -15.49 12.53 2.94
CA THR A 120 -16.39 13.47 3.63
C THR A 120 -17.25 14.32 2.71
N CYS A 121 -16.87 14.43 1.43
CA CYS A 121 -17.41 15.40 0.47
C CYS A 121 -17.24 16.87 0.90
N ASP A 122 -16.41 17.17 1.90
CA ASP A 122 -16.16 18.53 2.37
C ASP A 122 -15.19 19.26 1.41
N GLN A 123 -15.73 20.29 0.75
CA GLN A 123 -15.01 21.09 -0.24
C GLN A 123 -13.78 21.80 0.33
N THR A 124 -13.74 22.07 1.64
CA THR A 124 -12.57 22.70 2.28
C THR A 124 -11.33 21.82 2.15
N TYR A 125 -11.48 20.49 2.20
CA TYR A 125 -10.36 19.56 1.97
C TYR A 125 -9.90 19.56 0.52
N LEU A 126 -10.82 19.68 -0.46
CA LEU A 126 -10.43 19.76 -1.88
C LEU A 126 -9.64 21.05 -2.16
N LEU A 127 -10.07 22.18 -1.61
CA LEU A 127 -9.35 23.45 -1.71
C LEU A 127 -7.99 23.39 -1.01
N ARG A 128 -7.91 22.76 0.17
CA ARG A 128 -6.65 22.55 0.86
C ARG A 128 -5.68 21.66 0.07
N SER A 129 -6.19 20.62 -0.58
CA SER A 129 -5.43 19.78 -1.51
C SER A 129 -4.86 20.60 -2.67
N LEU A 130 -5.67 21.49 -3.25
CA LEU A 130 -5.26 22.40 -4.31
C LEU A 130 -4.12 23.34 -3.87
N ASP A 131 -4.17 23.89 -2.67
CA ASP A 131 -3.15 24.80 -2.16
C ASP A 131 -1.77 24.12 -2.11
N TYR A 132 -1.71 22.88 -1.63
CA TYR A 132 -0.47 22.10 -1.61
C TYR A 132 0.02 21.74 -3.02
N VAL A 133 -0.87 21.28 -3.91
CA VAL A 133 -0.45 20.84 -5.24
C VAL A 133 0.03 22.01 -6.10
N LYS A 134 -0.61 23.19 -6.01
CA LYS A 134 -0.21 24.40 -6.74
C LYS A 134 1.25 24.78 -6.47
N ARG A 135 1.69 24.64 -5.21
CA ARG A 135 3.07 24.88 -4.83
C ARG A 135 4.02 23.88 -5.49
N THR A 136 3.65 22.60 -5.53
CA THR A 136 4.48 21.56 -6.15
C THR A 136 4.60 21.72 -7.67
N LEU A 137 3.51 22.08 -8.35
CA LEU A 137 3.48 22.30 -9.80
C LEU A 137 4.36 23.47 -10.26
N ARG A 138 4.69 24.42 -9.38
CA ARG A 138 5.63 25.52 -9.67
C ARG A 138 7.10 25.13 -9.53
N ASN A 139 7.39 24.00 -8.91
CA ASN A 139 8.74 23.56 -8.54
C ASN A 139 9.14 22.22 -9.16
N LEU A 140 8.52 21.87 -10.29
CA LEU A 140 8.90 20.69 -11.10
C LEU A 140 10.35 20.86 -11.58
N ASN A 141 11.13 19.79 -11.54
CA ASN A 141 12.58 19.86 -11.79
C ASN A 141 13.09 18.89 -12.87
N GLY A 142 12.23 18.02 -13.40
CA GLY A 142 12.52 17.08 -14.47
C GLY A 142 13.48 15.94 -14.11
N ARG A 143 13.93 15.83 -12.85
CA ARG A 143 14.96 14.85 -12.45
C ARG A 143 14.43 13.43 -12.29
N ARG A 144 13.15 13.29 -11.94
CA ARG A 144 12.51 12.00 -11.65
C ARG A 144 11.12 11.97 -12.28
N VAL A 145 10.70 10.79 -12.70
CA VAL A 145 9.53 10.61 -13.57
C VAL A 145 8.38 9.85 -12.92
N THR A 146 8.50 9.40 -11.68
CA THR A 146 7.48 8.54 -11.04
C THR A 146 6.44 9.31 -10.26
N PHE A 147 5.28 8.68 -10.00
CA PHE A 147 4.25 9.26 -9.15
C PHE A 147 4.76 9.53 -7.73
N LEU A 148 5.49 8.58 -7.15
CA LEU A 148 5.93 8.66 -5.76
C LEU A 148 7.05 9.66 -5.54
N CYS A 149 8.04 9.69 -6.41
CA CYS A 149 9.28 10.43 -6.17
C CYS A 149 9.66 11.43 -7.26
N GLY A 150 8.83 11.63 -8.27
CA GLY A 150 9.11 12.51 -9.41
C GLY A 150 7.94 13.39 -9.82
N ASP A 151 8.12 14.09 -10.94
CA ASP A 151 7.21 15.13 -11.43
C ASP A 151 5.85 14.57 -11.85
N ALA A 152 5.77 13.28 -12.16
CA ALA A 152 4.51 12.62 -12.48
C ALA A 152 3.51 12.65 -11.31
N GLY A 153 3.99 12.68 -10.06
CA GLY A 153 3.14 12.79 -8.88
C GLY A 153 2.36 14.11 -8.83
N PRO A 154 3.05 15.25 -8.70
CA PRO A 154 2.43 16.58 -8.74
C PRO A 154 1.49 16.77 -9.94
N LEU A 155 1.93 16.34 -11.14
CA LEU A 155 1.15 16.48 -12.37
C LEU A 155 -0.13 15.64 -12.35
N ALA A 156 -0.05 14.36 -11.98
CA ALA A 156 -1.22 13.49 -11.96
C ALA A 156 -2.21 13.86 -10.84
N VAL A 157 -1.71 14.21 -9.65
CA VAL A 157 -2.56 14.68 -8.55
C VAL A 157 -3.21 16.02 -8.90
N GLY A 158 -2.43 16.95 -9.50
CA GLY A 158 -2.92 18.24 -9.95
C GLY A 158 -4.05 18.11 -10.97
N ALA A 159 -3.88 17.27 -11.99
CA ALA A 159 -4.91 17.01 -12.99
C ALA A 159 -6.23 16.54 -12.36
N VAL A 160 -6.18 15.58 -11.43
CA VAL A 160 -7.39 15.08 -10.75
C VAL A 160 -8.07 16.16 -9.90
N ILE A 161 -7.29 16.97 -9.18
CA ILE A 161 -7.84 18.07 -8.36
C ILE A 161 -8.52 19.11 -9.25
N TYR A 162 -7.85 19.55 -10.32
CA TYR A 162 -8.41 20.52 -11.25
C TYR A 162 -9.65 20.00 -11.96
N HIS A 163 -9.66 18.72 -12.37
CA HIS A 163 -10.84 18.09 -12.94
C HIS A 163 -12.04 18.10 -11.97
N LYS A 164 -11.81 17.76 -10.69
CA LYS A 164 -12.86 17.78 -9.66
C LYS A 164 -13.39 19.19 -9.38
N LEU A 165 -12.56 20.21 -9.56
CA LEU A 165 -12.92 21.62 -9.47
C LEU A 165 -13.53 22.20 -10.75
N ARG A 166 -13.70 21.38 -11.81
CA ARG A 166 -14.18 21.81 -13.14
C ARG A 166 -13.26 22.85 -13.82
N SER A 167 -11.97 22.79 -13.52
CA SER A 167 -10.91 23.59 -14.16
C SER A 167 -10.24 22.75 -15.25
N ASP A 168 -10.97 22.51 -16.34
CA ASP A 168 -10.57 21.52 -17.35
C ASP A 168 -9.30 21.93 -18.12
N CYS A 169 -9.05 23.23 -18.31
CA CYS A 169 -7.84 23.73 -18.96
C CYS A 169 -6.57 23.37 -18.17
N GLU A 170 -6.55 23.65 -16.86
CA GLU A 170 -5.43 23.35 -15.96
C GLU A 170 -5.25 21.84 -15.77
N SER A 171 -6.36 21.10 -15.75
CA SER A 171 -6.32 19.63 -15.76
C SER A 171 -5.60 19.12 -17.01
N GLN A 172 -6.01 19.59 -18.19
CA GLN A 172 -5.42 19.18 -19.46
C GLN A 172 -3.96 19.61 -19.60
N GLU A 173 -3.58 20.77 -19.06
CA GLU A 173 -2.18 21.22 -19.01
C GLU A 173 -1.32 20.25 -18.19
N CYS A 174 -1.80 19.81 -17.03
CA CYS A 174 -1.11 18.84 -16.18
C CYS A 174 -0.94 17.50 -16.90
N ILE A 175 -2.00 17.00 -17.57
CA ILE A 175 -1.95 15.76 -18.36
C ILE A 175 -0.93 15.89 -19.50
N THR A 176 -0.94 17.01 -20.21
CA THR A 176 -0.01 17.25 -21.33
C THR A 176 1.44 17.23 -20.86
N LYS A 177 1.75 17.91 -19.75
CA LYS A 177 3.09 17.90 -19.13
C LYS A 177 3.49 16.51 -18.63
N LEU A 178 2.55 15.73 -18.10
CA LEU A 178 2.81 14.35 -17.68
C LEU A 178 3.25 13.48 -18.87
N LEU A 179 2.57 13.60 -20.00
CA LEU A 179 2.89 12.86 -21.23
C LEU A 179 4.23 13.30 -21.85
N GLN A 180 4.67 14.54 -21.62
CA GLN A 180 6.01 14.99 -22.05
C GLN A 180 7.15 14.23 -21.36
N LEU A 181 6.92 13.67 -20.16
CA LEU A 181 7.92 12.83 -19.46
C LEU A 181 8.14 11.47 -20.16
N GLN A 182 7.17 11.00 -20.96
CA GLN A 182 7.17 9.67 -21.55
C GLN A 182 8.42 9.38 -22.38
N LYS A 183 8.93 10.38 -23.11
CA LYS A 183 10.13 10.23 -23.94
C LYS A 183 11.34 9.72 -23.14
N ALA A 184 11.52 10.18 -21.91
CA ALA A 184 12.61 9.73 -21.05
C ALA A 184 12.37 8.32 -20.47
N VAL A 185 11.11 7.93 -20.33
CA VAL A 185 10.68 6.64 -19.75
C VAL A 185 10.83 5.49 -20.75
N VAL A 186 10.46 5.72 -22.01
CA VAL A 186 10.44 4.66 -23.05
C VAL A 186 11.74 4.58 -23.86
N CYS A 187 12.68 5.50 -23.64
CA CYS A 187 13.98 5.48 -24.30
C CYS A 187 14.75 4.19 -23.95
N GLN A 188 15.19 3.44 -24.97
CA GLN A 188 15.90 2.18 -24.82
C GLN A 188 17.31 2.35 -24.23
N GLU A 189 17.94 3.49 -24.46
CA GLU A 189 19.27 3.84 -23.92
C GLU A 189 19.19 4.41 -22.49
N SER A 190 17.99 4.46 -21.89
CA SER A 190 17.77 5.02 -20.57
C SER A 190 18.12 4.02 -19.46
N ASP A 191 18.97 4.46 -18.52
CA ASP A 191 19.29 3.75 -17.28
C ASP A 191 18.14 3.76 -16.25
N LEU A 192 16.94 4.17 -16.65
CA LEU A 192 15.77 4.21 -15.76
C LEU A 192 15.43 2.78 -15.30
N PRO A 193 15.26 2.55 -13.98
CA PRO A 193 14.84 1.25 -13.48
C PRO A 193 13.36 0.99 -13.82
N ASP A 194 12.85 -0.19 -13.45
CA ASP A 194 11.45 -0.55 -13.72
C ASP A 194 10.56 -0.50 -12.48
N GLU A 195 11.13 -0.35 -11.28
CA GLU A 195 10.39 -0.41 -10.02
C GLU A 195 9.50 0.81 -9.72
N LEU A 196 8.75 0.77 -8.63
CA LEU A 196 7.63 1.68 -8.39
C LEU A 196 8.07 3.09 -7.94
N LEU A 197 9.17 3.21 -7.19
CA LEU A 197 9.56 4.50 -6.60
C LEU A 197 10.30 5.39 -7.58
N TYR A 198 11.12 4.83 -8.47
CA TYR A 198 11.99 5.57 -9.38
C TYR A 198 11.93 5.08 -10.83
N GLY A 199 11.20 4.01 -11.11
CA GLY A 199 11.19 3.36 -12.41
C GLY A 199 9.91 3.47 -13.23
N ARG A 200 9.90 2.74 -14.36
CA ARG A 200 8.81 2.73 -15.35
C ARG A 200 7.47 2.33 -14.75
N ALA A 201 7.41 1.39 -13.79
CA ALA A 201 6.16 1.02 -13.13
C ALA A 201 5.56 2.17 -12.31
N GLY A 202 6.41 3.02 -11.71
CA GLY A 202 5.97 4.23 -10.99
C GLY A 202 5.41 5.32 -11.90
N TYR A 203 5.90 5.41 -13.13
CA TYR A 203 5.31 6.28 -14.16
C TYR A 203 4.02 5.69 -14.74
N LEU A 204 4.02 4.37 -15.02
CA LEU A 204 2.82 3.65 -15.46
C LEU A 204 1.67 3.86 -14.48
N TYR A 205 1.92 3.75 -13.16
CA TYR A 205 0.93 4.06 -12.14
C TYR A 205 0.30 5.45 -12.33
N ALA A 206 1.09 6.50 -12.63
CA ALA A 206 0.56 7.86 -12.83
C ALA A 206 -0.41 7.93 -14.02
N LEU A 207 -0.10 7.25 -15.12
CA LEU A 207 -0.98 7.18 -16.29
C LEU A 207 -2.29 6.45 -15.97
N LEU A 208 -2.20 5.31 -15.30
CA LEU A 208 -3.37 4.51 -14.92
C LEU A 208 -4.22 5.22 -13.86
N TYR A 209 -3.60 5.97 -12.95
CA TYR A 209 -4.27 6.79 -11.95
C TYR A 209 -5.18 7.84 -12.60
N LEU A 210 -4.73 8.53 -13.65
CA LEU A 210 -5.57 9.48 -14.38
C LEU A 210 -6.78 8.80 -15.02
N ASN A 211 -6.58 7.67 -15.68
CA ASN A 211 -7.68 6.90 -16.27
C ASN A 211 -8.68 6.39 -15.23
N THR A 212 -8.22 6.16 -14.00
CA THR A 212 -9.07 5.70 -12.88
C THR A 212 -9.85 6.86 -12.26
N GLU A 213 -9.23 8.02 -12.09
CA GLU A 213 -9.80 9.14 -11.31
C GLU A 213 -10.56 10.18 -12.15
N ILE A 214 -10.19 10.37 -13.41
CA ILE A 214 -10.85 11.30 -14.34
C ILE A 214 -11.81 10.52 -15.24
N GLY A 215 -11.32 9.45 -15.85
CA GLY A 215 -12.16 8.50 -16.58
C GLY A 215 -11.41 7.71 -17.65
N PRO A 216 -11.99 6.61 -18.14
CA PRO A 216 -11.38 5.82 -19.21
C PRO A 216 -11.08 6.69 -20.44
N GLY A 217 -9.84 6.64 -20.93
CA GLY A 217 -9.41 7.37 -22.12
C GLY A 217 -8.81 8.75 -21.87
N THR A 218 -8.70 9.21 -20.62
CA THR A 218 -7.94 10.43 -20.27
C THR A 218 -6.50 10.37 -20.78
N VAL A 219 -5.85 9.22 -20.61
CA VAL A 219 -4.58 8.85 -21.24
C VAL A 219 -4.88 7.77 -22.27
N CYS A 220 -4.38 7.98 -23.49
CA CYS A 220 -4.58 7.06 -24.60
C CYS A 220 -3.87 5.71 -24.36
N GLU A 221 -4.45 4.66 -24.92
CA GLU A 221 -3.95 3.29 -24.78
C GLU A 221 -2.54 3.11 -25.37
N SER A 222 -2.21 3.82 -26.47
CA SER A 222 -0.89 3.74 -27.08
C SER A 222 0.22 4.20 -26.13
N ALA A 223 0.00 5.30 -25.40
CA ALA A 223 0.94 5.81 -24.42
C ALA A 223 1.21 4.80 -23.29
N ILE A 224 0.14 4.16 -22.79
CA ILE A 224 0.25 3.11 -21.77
C ILE A 224 1.02 1.91 -22.32
N LYS A 225 0.69 1.47 -23.54
CA LYS A 225 1.31 0.32 -24.19
C LYS A 225 2.81 0.51 -24.43
N GLU A 226 3.26 1.71 -24.79
CA GLU A 226 4.68 2.00 -24.95
C GLU A 226 5.47 1.79 -23.64
N VAL A 227 4.92 2.26 -22.50
CA VAL A 227 5.56 2.06 -21.18
C VAL A 227 5.55 0.58 -20.78
N VAL A 228 4.43 -0.11 -21.00
CA VAL A 228 4.31 -1.55 -20.74
C VAL A 228 5.35 -2.34 -21.55
N ASN A 229 5.46 -2.08 -22.85
CA ASN A 229 6.42 -2.76 -23.72
C ASN A 229 7.87 -2.52 -23.26
N ALA A 230 8.19 -1.30 -22.82
CA ALA A 230 9.52 -0.99 -22.28
C ALA A 230 9.83 -1.80 -21.01
N ILE A 231 8.85 -1.96 -20.11
CA ILE A 231 9.00 -2.80 -18.90
C ILE A 231 9.23 -4.27 -19.30
N ILE A 232 8.42 -4.81 -20.22
CA ILE A 232 8.52 -6.20 -20.66
C ILE A 232 9.87 -6.50 -21.32
N GLU A 233 10.34 -5.64 -22.24
CA GLU A 233 11.62 -5.84 -22.91
C GLU A 233 12.81 -5.70 -21.96
N SER A 234 12.76 -4.76 -21.00
CA SER A 234 13.76 -4.65 -19.93
C SER A 234 13.81 -5.95 -19.11
N GLY A 235 12.64 -6.45 -18.69
CA GLY A 235 12.53 -7.67 -17.88
C GLY A 235 13.04 -8.93 -18.61
N LYS A 236 12.76 -9.05 -19.91
CA LYS A 236 13.27 -10.14 -20.76
C LYS A 236 14.78 -10.08 -20.91
N THR A 237 15.33 -8.89 -21.06
CA THR A 237 16.77 -8.65 -21.24
C THR A 237 17.53 -9.11 -20.00
N LEU A 238 17.16 -8.61 -18.82
CA LEU A 238 17.84 -8.99 -17.59
C LEU A 238 17.66 -10.48 -17.28
N SER A 239 16.47 -11.05 -17.53
CA SER A 239 16.25 -12.49 -17.34
C SER A 239 17.18 -13.35 -18.20
N ARG A 240 17.43 -12.93 -19.45
CA ARG A 240 18.36 -13.60 -20.36
C ARG A 240 19.79 -13.49 -19.89
N GLU A 241 20.23 -12.30 -19.50
CA GLU A 241 21.58 -12.03 -18.98
C GLU A 241 21.88 -12.88 -17.73
N GLU A 242 20.92 -12.99 -16.83
CA GLU A 242 21.00 -13.79 -15.60
C GLU A 242 20.73 -15.29 -15.81
N ARG A 243 20.48 -15.71 -17.07
CA ARG A 243 20.16 -17.09 -17.46
C ARG A 243 18.98 -17.67 -16.67
N LYS A 244 17.93 -16.86 -16.51
CA LYS A 244 16.69 -17.18 -15.77
C LYS A 244 15.47 -17.36 -16.65
N THR A 245 15.58 -17.18 -17.97
CA THR A 245 14.44 -17.15 -18.90
C THR A 245 13.45 -18.30 -18.72
N GLU A 246 13.92 -19.53 -18.55
CA GLU A 246 13.05 -20.71 -18.35
C GLU A 246 12.27 -20.69 -17.03
N ARG A 247 12.82 -20.06 -15.98
CA ARG A 247 12.24 -20.07 -14.63
C ARG A 247 11.48 -18.80 -14.30
N CYS A 248 11.92 -17.67 -14.84
CA CYS A 248 11.40 -16.34 -14.58
C CYS A 248 11.59 -15.49 -15.84
N PRO A 249 10.66 -15.52 -16.81
CA PRO A 249 10.80 -14.81 -18.07
C PRO A 249 11.04 -13.30 -17.94
N LEU A 250 10.52 -12.69 -16.87
CA LEU A 250 10.68 -11.27 -16.58
C LEU A 250 11.39 -11.09 -15.25
N LEU A 251 12.64 -10.61 -15.28
CA LEU A 251 13.43 -10.38 -14.07
C LEU A 251 13.81 -8.90 -13.98
N TYR A 252 13.83 -8.34 -12.77
CA TYR A 252 14.14 -6.93 -12.57
C TYR A 252 15.16 -6.73 -11.46
N GLN A 253 15.89 -5.62 -11.52
CA GLN A 253 16.83 -5.20 -10.49
C GLN A 253 16.80 -3.70 -10.27
N TRP A 254 17.17 -3.30 -9.06
CA TRP A 254 17.43 -1.90 -8.70
C TRP A 254 18.63 -1.87 -7.77
N HIS A 255 19.57 -0.94 -7.98
CA HIS A 255 20.84 -0.86 -7.24
C HIS A 255 21.55 -2.23 -7.10
N ARG A 256 21.65 -2.96 -8.22
CA ARG A 256 22.30 -4.29 -8.32
C ARG A 256 21.70 -5.36 -7.41
N LYS A 257 20.43 -5.20 -7.01
CA LYS A 257 19.69 -6.19 -6.22
C LYS A 257 18.37 -6.53 -6.91
N GLN A 258 18.09 -7.82 -6.98
CA GLN A 258 16.80 -8.36 -7.45
C GLN A 258 15.80 -8.29 -6.29
N TYR A 259 15.23 -7.12 -6.06
CA TYR A 259 14.26 -6.88 -4.99
C TYR A 259 12.95 -7.64 -5.25
N VAL A 260 12.31 -8.10 -4.17
CA VAL A 260 11.08 -8.89 -4.24
C VAL A 260 9.84 -8.04 -3.95
N GLY A 261 9.90 -7.15 -2.95
CA GLY A 261 8.74 -6.41 -2.43
C GLY A 261 8.12 -5.39 -3.39
N ALA A 262 7.07 -4.68 -2.92
CA ALA A 262 6.25 -3.82 -3.76
C ALA A 262 6.93 -2.50 -4.18
N ALA A 263 7.80 -1.94 -3.33
CA ALA A 263 8.44 -0.65 -3.60
C ALA A 263 9.46 -0.76 -4.74
N HIS A 264 10.51 -1.54 -4.51
CA HIS A 264 11.68 -1.59 -5.40
C HIS A 264 11.76 -2.88 -6.24
N GLY A 265 10.76 -3.75 -6.14
CA GLY A 265 10.90 -5.14 -6.54
C GLY A 265 9.83 -5.64 -7.49
N MET A 266 10.02 -6.91 -7.83
CA MET A 266 9.21 -7.64 -8.80
C MET A 266 7.71 -7.66 -8.43
N ALA A 267 7.35 -7.74 -7.15
CA ALA A 267 5.94 -7.77 -6.76
C ALA A 267 5.19 -6.49 -7.17
N GLY A 268 5.82 -5.31 -7.04
CA GLY A 268 5.22 -4.06 -7.47
C GLY A 268 5.08 -3.95 -8.98
N ILE A 269 6.12 -4.40 -9.71
CA ILE A 269 6.15 -4.38 -11.18
C ILE A 269 5.08 -5.31 -11.75
N TYR A 270 5.03 -6.57 -11.29
CA TYR A 270 4.01 -7.52 -11.76
C TYR A 270 2.60 -7.08 -11.36
N TYR A 271 2.42 -6.50 -10.18
CA TYR A 271 1.13 -5.95 -9.76
C TYR A 271 0.65 -4.84 -10.72
N MET A 272 1.55 -3.96 -11.18
CA MET A 272 1.24 -2.93 -12.17
C MET A 272 0.94 -3.51 -13.56
N LEU A 273 1.72 -4.48 -14.03
CA LEU A 273 1.47 -5.16 -15.31
C LEU A 273 0.13 -5.90 -15.34
N MET A 274 -0.33 -6.42 -14.19
CA MET A 274 -1.63 -7.09 -14.09
C MET A 274 -2.83 -6.14 -13.92
N GLN A 275 -2.62 -4.82 -13.88
CA GLN A 275 -3.75 -3.90 -13.82
C GLN A 275 -4.56 -3.98 -15.12
N PRO A 276 -5.89 -4.15 -15.08
CA PRO A 276 -6.70 -4.23 -16.30
C PRO A 276 -6.52 -3.01 -17.22
N ALA A 277 -6.34 -1.83 -16.63
CA ALA A 277 -6.11 -0.59 -17.37
C ALA A 277 -4.73 -0.53 -18.06
N ALA A 278 -3.77 -1.38 -17.67
CA ALA A 278 -2.48 -1.52 -18.37
C ALA A 278 -2.62 -2.27 -19.70
N LYS A 279 -3.73 -2.99 -19.92
CA LYS A 279 -4.07 -3.69 -21.18
C LYS A 279 -2.94 -4.58 -21.72
N VAL A 280 -2.21 -5.24 -20.83
CA VAL A 280 -1.28 -6.31 -21.21
C VAL A 280 -2.10 -7.44 -21.84
N ASP A 281 -1.65 -7.93 -22.99
CA ASP A 281 -2.35 -8.99 -23.71
C ASP A 281 -2.29 -10.33 -22.95
N GLN A 282 -3.25 -11.21 -23.26
CA GLN A 282 -3.42 -12.47 -22.52
C GLN A 282 -2.23 -13.43 -22.68
N GLU A 283 -1.54 -13.40 -23.82
CA GLU A 283 -0.36 -14.22 -24.10
C GLU A 283 0.79 -13.78 -23.19
N THR A 284 1.14 -12.49 -23.19
CA THR A 284 2.16 -11.91 -22.30
C THR A 284 1.84 -12.17 -20.83
N LEU A 285 0.57 -12.02 -20.41
CA LEU A 285 0.16 -12.32 -19.04
C LEU A 285 0.40 -13.79 -18.67
N THR A 286 0.06 -14.72 -19.56
CA THR A 286 0.08 -16.16 -19.28
C THR A 286 1.49 -16.74 -19.42
N GLU A 287 2.24 -16.33 -20.43
CA GLU A 287 3.53 -16.91 -20.80
C GLU A 287 4.71 -16.19 -20.15
N MET A 288 4.55 -14.94 -19.73
CA MET A 288 5.65 -14.15 -19.15
C MET A 288 5.37 -13.73 -17.70
N VAL A 289 4.26 -13.05 -17.45
CA VAL A 289 3.97 -12.47 -16.12
C VAL A 289 3.68 -13.57 -15.09
N LYS A 290 2.77 -14.50 -15.40
CA LYS A 290 2.38 -15.61 -14.52
C LYS A 290 3.56 -16.49 -14.06
N PRO A 291 4.43 -17.05 -14.94
CA PRO A 291 5.57 -17.84 -14.47
C PRO A 291 6.57 -17.01 -13.66
N SER A 292 6.71 -15.72 -13.93
CA SER A 292 7.57 -14.82 -13.15
C SER A 292 7.01 -14.55 -11.74
N ILE A 293 5.69 -14.43 -11.61
CA ILE A 293 5.00 -14.39 -10.30
C ILE A 293 5.22 -15.70 -9.54
N ASP A 294 5.04 -16.83 -10.22
CA ASP A 294 5.28 -18.15 -9.60
C ASP A 294 6.74 -18.28 -9.14
N TYR A 295 7.71 -17.74 -9.88
CA TYR A 295 9.10 -17.68 -9.44
C TYR A 295 9.27 -16.91 -8.11
N VAL A 296 8.62 -15.75 -7.97
CA VAL A 296 8.63 -14.95 -6.72
C VAL A 296 7.95 -15.70 -5.58
N ARG A 297 6.81 -16.35 -5.83
CA ARG A 297 6.08 -17.14 -4.83
C ARG A 297 6.94 -18.21 -4.17
N HIS A 298 7.76 -18.90 -4.96
CA HIS A 298 8.68 -19.93 -4.46
C HIS A 298 9.86 -19.38 -3.66
N LYS A 299 9.96 -18.07 -3.42
CA LYS A 299 10.96 -17.44 -2.54
C LYS A 299 10.45 -17.17 -1.13
N LYS A 300 9.21 -17.54 -0.85
CA LYS A 300 8.59 -17.45 0.47
C LYS A 300 9.42 -18.18 1.53
N PHE A 301 9.63 -17.55 2.67
CA PHE A 301 10.24 -18.17 3.84
C PHE A 301 9.29 -19.20 4.47
N ARG A 302 9.83 -20.03 5.37
CA ARG A 302 9.03 -20.99 6.15
C ARG A 302 7.96 -20.30 7.01
N SER A 303 8.21 -19.07 7.44
CA SER A 303 7.23 -18.28 8.20
C SER A 303 6.01 -17.85 7.39
N GLY A 304 6.07 -17.95 6.05
CA GLY A 304 5.10 -17.33 5.14
C GLY A 304 5.49 -15.93 4.65
N ASN A 305 6.52 -15.30 5.23
CA ASN A 305 7.01 -13.99 4.80
C ASN A 305 7.89 -14.09 3.53
N TYR A 306 8.29 -12.94 2.97
CA TYR A 306 9.13 -12.88 1.77
C TYR A 306 10.44 -12.13 2.03
N PRO A 307 11.55 -12.53 1.36
CA PRO A 307 12.83 -11.85 1.47
C PRO A 307 12.75 -10.44 0.87
N SER A 308 13.62 -9.54 1.31
CA SER A 308 13.70 -8.20 0.69
C SER A 308 14.18 -8.26 -0.76
N SER A 309 15.13 -9.15 -1.04
CA SER A 309 15.73 -9.41 -2.35
C SER A 309 16.08 -10.89 -2.48
N LEU A 310 16.24 -11.40 -3.71
CA LEU A 310 16.48 -12.82 -3.96
C LEU A 310 17.74 -13.40 -3.30
N SER A 311 18.73 -12.55 -3.01
CA SER A 311 19.98 -12.93 -2.32
C SER A 311 19.92 -12.78 -0.80
N ASN A 312 18.80 -12.28 -0.24
CA ASN A 312 18.68 -12.06 1.19
C ASN A 312 17.95 -13.23 1.86
N GLU A 313 18.60 -13.87 2.82
CA GLU A 313 18.07 -15.00 3.59
C GLU A 313 17.48 -14.59 4.96
N THR A 314 17.49 -13.29 5.29
CA THR A 314 16.99 -12.78 6.58
C THR A 314 15.48 -12.48 6.55
N ASP A 315 14.73 -13.26 7.33
CA ASP A 315 13.27 -13.13 7.48
C ASP A 315 12.90 -12.09 8.55
N ARG A 316 13.10 -10.81 8.23
CA ARG A 316 12.98 -9.73 9.23
C ARG A 316 12.07 -8.56 8.89
N LEU A 317 11.72 -8.36 7.61
CA LEU A 317 10.96 -7.19 7.17
C LEU A 317 9.51 -7.59 6.90
N VAL A 318 8.58 -6.96 7.61
CA VAL A 318 7.13 -7.12 7.42
C VAL A 318 6.58 -5.74 7.07
N HIS A 319 6.99 -5.24 5.90
CA HIS A 319 6.68 -3.90 5.40
C HIS A 319 6.01 -3.98 4.02
N TRP A 320 5.29 -2.94 3.62
CA TRP A 320 4.82 -2.80 2.24
C TRP A 320 6.01 -2.76 1.26
N CYS A 321 7.07 -2.01 1.57
CA CYS A 321 8.23 -1.95 0.69
C CYS A 321 8.96 -3.29 0.54
N HIS A 322 9.02 -4.09 1.61
CA HIS A 322 9.72 -5.38 1.65
C HIS A 322 9.04 -6.35 2.63
N GLY A 323 8.53 -7.46 2.12
CA GLY A 323 7.90 -8.54 2.89
C GLY A 323 6.45 -8.83 2.45
N ALA A 324 5.77 -9.66 3.24
CA ALA A 324 4.39 -10.07 3.02
C ALA A 324 3.41 -8.91 2.76
N PRO A 325 3.45 -7.75 3.48
CA PRO A 325 2.50 -6.68 3.24
C PRO A 325 2.58 -6.05 1.85
N GLY A 326 3.72 -6.13 1.17
CA GLY A 326 3.83 -5.70 -0.24
C GLY A 326 3.45 -6.80 -1.22
N VAL A 327 3.89 -8.03 -0.96
CA VAL A 327 3.72 -9.18 -1.86
C VAL A 327 2.25 -9.61 -1.95
N ILE A 328 1.48 -9.48 -0.87
CA ILE A 328 0.06 -9.85 -0.82
C ILE A 328 -0.77 -9.19 -1.93
N HIS A 329 -0.48 -7.94 -2.29
CA HIS A 329 -1.22 -7.24 -3.36
C HIS A 329 -1.00 -7.88 -4.74
N MET A 330 0.22 -8.30 -5.04
CA MET A 330 0.53 -9.06 -6.26
C MET A 330 -0.23 -10.40 -6.27
N LEU A 331 -0.27 -11.11 -5.14
CA LEU A 331 -0.98 -12.39 -5.03
C LEU A 331 -2.49 -12.23 -5.23
N MET A 332 -3.10 -11.23 -4.58
CA MET A 332 -4.52 -10.92 -4.76
C MET A 332 -4.85 -10.55 -6.20
N GLN A 333 -3.99 -9.76 -6.85
CA GLN A 333 -4.17 -9.41 -8.26
C GLN A 333 -3.99 -10.62 -9.19
N ALA A 334 -3.00 -11.48 -8.92
CA ALA A 334 -2.81 -12.73 -9.66
C ALA A 334 -4.03 -13.66 -9.53
N TYR A 335 -4.62 -13.77 -8.33
CA TYR A 335 -5.89 -14.49 -8.16
C TYR A 335 -7.02 -13.87 -8.99
N LYS A 336 -7.16 -12.54 -8.97
CA LYS A 336 -8.21 -11.85 -9.76
C LYS A 336 -8.08 -12.14 -11.26
N ILE A 337 -6.87 -12.19 -11.80
CA ILE A 337 -6.60 -12.39 -13.24
C ILE A 337 -6.61 -13.87 -13.64
N PHE A 338 -5.87 -14.72 -12.92
CA PHE A 338 -5.65 -16.12 -13.31
C PHE A 338 -6.63 -17.12 -12.67
N LYS A 339 -7.39 -16.69 -11.65
CA LYS A 339 -8.40 -17.52 -10.95
C LYS A 339 -7.85 -18.83 -10.38
N GLU A 340 -6.58 -18.84 -9.97
CA GLU A 340 -5.96 -20.00 -9.32
C GLU A 340 -5.90 -19.83 -7.80
N GLU A 341 -6.51 -20.77 -7.08
CA GLU A 341 -6.62 -20.76 -5.61
C GLU A 341 -5.28 -20.65 -4.87
N LYS A 342 -4.19 -21.14 -5.49
CA LYS A 342 -2.83 -21.05 -4.93
C LYS A 342 -2.43 -19.61 -4.58
N TYR A 343 -2.89 -18.63 -5.37
CA TYR A 343 -2.58 -17.22 -5.14
C TYR A 343 -3.36 -16.66 -3.95
N LEU A 344 -4.66 -16.97 -3.86
CA LEU A 344 -5.50 -16.53 -2.74
C LEU A 344 -5.03 -17.17 -1.43
N LYS A 345 -4.74 -18.47 -1.44
CA LYS A 345 -4.20 -19.18 -0.27
C LYS A 345 -2.95 -18.52 0.28
N GLU A 346 -1.98 -18.20 -0.59
CA GLU A 346 -0.75 -17.53 -0.15
C GLU A 346 -1.00 -16.07 0.30
N ALA A 347 -1.99 -15.38 -0.27
CA ALA A 347 -2.39 -14.07 0.23
C ALA A 347 -2.95 -14.16 1.66
N MET A 348 -3.73 -15.20 1.97
CA MET A 348 -4.22 -15.45 3.33
C MET A 348 -3.07 -15.78 4.28
N GLU A 349 -2.09 -16.59 3.86
CA GLU A 349 -0.87 -16.87 4.65
C GLU A 349 -0.05 -15.60 4.91
N CYS A 350 0.10 -14.71 3.92
CA CYS A 350 0.68 -13.37 4.13
C CYS A 350 -0.08 -12.61 5.21
N SER A 351 -1.42 -12.65 5.20
CA SER A 351 -2.23 -11.96 6.20
C SER A 351 -1.98 -12.48 7.62
N ASP A 352 -1.69 -13.77 7.80
CA ASP A 352 -1.37 -14.35 9.10
C ASP A 352 -0.01 -13.89 9.60
N VAL A 353 1.00 -13.79 8.71
CA VAL A 353 2.29 -13.16 9.04
C VAL A 353 2.11 -11.73 9.51
N ILE A 354 1.30 -10.95 8.78
CA ILE A 354 1.04 -9.55 9.09
C ILE A 354 0.31 -9.45 10.42
N TRP A 355 -0.65 -10.33 10.69
CA TRP A 355 -1.37 -10.34 11.96
C TRP A 355 -0.44 -10.58 13.15
N GLN A 356 0.51 -11.51 13.00
CA GLN A 356 1.44 -11.86 14.07
C GLN A 356 2.57 -10.84 14.26
N ARG A 357 3.07 -10.26 13.15
CA ARG A 357 4.35 -9.51 13.11
C ARG A 357 4.23 -8.09 12.55
N GLY A 358 3.01 -7.63 12.26
CA GLY A 358 2.75 -6.38 11.53
C GLY A 358 2.53 -5.13 12.37
N LEU A 359 2.51 -5.24 13.71
CA LEU A 359 2.54 -4.09 14.62
C LEU A 359 3.98 -3.65 14.82
N LEU A 360 4.44 -2.64 14.09
CA LEU A 360 5.87 -2.38 13.94
C LEU A 360 6.40 -1.38 14.97
N ARG A 361 7.54 -1.70 15.60
CA ARG A 361 8.33 -0.76 16.41
C ARG A 361 8.90 0.41 15.60
N LYS A 362 8.94 0.24 14.27
CA LYS A 362 9.38 1.28 13.32
C LYS A 362 8.42 2.48 13.26
N GLY A 363 7.13 2.30 13.59
CA GLY A 363 6.15 3.37 13.60
C GLY A 363 4.85 3.02 12.88
N TYR A 364 4.06 4.05 12.59
CA TYR A 364 2.67 3.92 12.12
C TYR A 364 2.48 4.34 10.66
N GLY A 365 3.54 4.69 9.92
CA GLY A 365 3.45 5.09 8.50
C GLY A 365 2.97 3.97 7.57
N ILE A 366 2.90 4.24 6.27
CA ILE A 366 2.37 3.27 5.28
C ILE A 366 3.45 2.49 4.52
N CYS A 367 4.65 3.02 4.35
CA CYS A 367 5.71 2.28 3.64
C CYS A 367 6.20 1.06 4.44
N HIS A 368 6.30 1.24 5.76
CA HIS A 368 6.89 0.29 6.69
C HIS A 368 6.44 0.57 8.14
N GLY A 369 5.14 0.81 8.32
CA GLY A 369 4.50 1.02 9.62
C GLY A 369 3.18 0.26 9.72
N THR A 370 2.58 0.29 10.91
CA THR A 370 1.33 -0.44 11.19
C THR A 370 0.19 -0.07 10.25
N ALA A 371 0.02 1.21 9.89
CA ALA A 371 -1.05 1.62 8.98
C ALA A 371 -0.92 0.97 7.58
N GLY A 372 0.30 0.94 7.04
CA GLY A 372 0.58 0.29 5.76
C GLY A 372 0.28 -1.20 5.75
N ASN A 373 0.60 -1.86 6.86
CA ASN A 373 0.29 -3.26 7.06
C ASN A 373 -1.23 -3.51 7.21
N GLY A 374 -1.96 -2.55 7.81
CA GLY A 374 -3.40 -2.59 7.93
C GLY A 374 -4.13 -2.60 6.59
N TYR A 375 -3.58 -1.94 5.56
CA TYR A 375 -4.13 -1.97 4.21
C TYR A 375 -4.18 -3.37 3.61
N SER A 376 -3.22 -4.24 3.93
CA SER A 376 -3.23 -5.62 3.44
C SER A 376 -4.51 -6.37 3.83
N PHE A 377 -5.04 -6.09 5.03
CA PHE A 377 -6.31 -6.65 5.49
C PHE A 377 -7.52 -6.02 4.82
N LEU A 378 -7.51 -4.70 4.60
CA LEU A 378 -8.57 -4.01 3.87
C LEU A 378 -8.69 -4.54 2.43
N SER A 379 -7.57 -4.70 1.73
CA SER A 379 -7.53 -5.23 0.38
C SER A 379 -8.00 -6.69 0.31
N LEU A 380 -7.61 -7.52 1.30
CA LEU A 380 -8.03 -8.92 1.37
C LEU A 380 -9.52 -9.05 1.74
N TYR A 381 -10.03 -8.19 2.61
CA TYR A 381 -11.46 -8.07 2.91
C TYR A 381 -12.25 -7.70 1.66
N ARG A 382 -11.85 -6.66 0.90
CA ARG A 382 -12.51 -6.28 -0.35
C ARG A 382 -12.59 -7.45 -1.35
N LEU A 383 -11.55 -8.30 -1.40
CA LEU A 383 -11.50 -9.45 -2.29
C LEU A 383 -12.37 -10.63 -1.82
N THR A 384 -12.41 -10.90 -0.52
CA THR A 384 -12.98 -12.16 0.04
C THR A 384 -14.34 -11.95 0.71
N GLN A 385 -14.64 -10.72 1.13
CA GLN A 385 -15.75 -10.35 2.01
C GLN A 385 -15.74 -11.10 3.36
N ASP A 386 -14.61 -11.69 3.75
CA ASP A 386 -14.43 -12.35 5.04
C ASP A 386 -14.15 -11.33 6.15
N LYS A 387 -15.09 -11.23 7.08
CA LYS A 387 -15.08 -10.30 8.22
C LYS A 387 -13.86 -10.46 9.13
N LYS A 388 -13.17 -11.61 9.11
CA LYS A 388 -11.88 -11.78 9.79
C LYS A 388 -10.89 -10.70 9.36
N TYR A 389 -10.80 -10.40 8.07
CA TYR A 389 -9.85 -9.40 7.58
C TYR A 389 -10.30 -7.98 7.93
N LEU A 390 -11.60 -7.68 7.86
CA LEU A 390 -12.12 -6.40 8.35
C LEU A 390 -11.81 -6.19 9.84
N TYR A 391 -11.94 -7.25 10.66
CA TYR A 391 -11.60 -7.22 12.07
C TYR A 391 -10.13 -6.90 12.29
N ARG A 392 -9.23 -7.60 11.60
CA ARG A 392 -7.79 -7.35 11.71
C ARG A 392 -7.42 -5.93 11.27
N ALA A 393 -8.03 -5.41 10.20
CA ALA A 393 -7.87 -4.01 9.79
C ALA A 393 -8.31 -3.03 10.90
N CYS A 394 -9.48 -3.27 11.51
CA CYS A 394 -9.97 -2.44 12.61
C CYS A 394 -9.07 -2.50 13.84
N LYS A 395 -8.46 -3.64 14.17
CA LYS A 395 -7.49 -3.75 15.27
C LYS A 395 -6.18 -3.04 14.98
N PHE A 396 -5.73 -3.04 13.73
CA PHE A 396 -4.60 -2.21 13.32
C PHE A 396 -4.94 -0.71 13.36
N ALA A 397 -6.19 -0.34 13.04
CA ALA A 397 -6.67 1.02 13.23
C ALA A 397 -6.73 1.40 14.71
N GLU A 398 -7.21 0.50 15.57
CA GLU A 398 -7.22 0.68 17.03
C GLU A 398 -5.83 0.92 17.58
N TRP A 399 -4.82 0.15 17.14
CA TRP A 399 -3.42 0.43 17.46
C TRP A 399 -2.95 1.83 17.04
N CYS A 400 -3.39 2.30 15.87
CA CYS A 400 -3.11 3.65 15.37
C CYS A 400 -3.89 4.76 16.10
N LEU A 401 -5.00 4.45 16.80
CA LEU A 401 -5.69 5.42 17.67
C LEU A 401 -4.80 5.84 18.84
N ASP A 402 -3.88 4.97 19.25
CA ASP A 402 -2.86 5.24 20.27
C ASP A 402 -1.54 5.74 19.64
N TYR A 403 -1.62 6.47 18.53
CA TYR A 403 -0.44 7.05 17.86
C TYR A 403 0.46 7.79 18.85
N GLY A 404 1.72 7.37 18.94
CA GLY A 404 2.75 7.96 19.80
C GLY A 404 2.86 7.33 21.19
N ALA A 405 1.91 6.48 21.61
CA ALA A 405 1.89 5.90 22.95
C ALA A 405 2.80 4.66 23.12
N HIS A 406 3.23 4.03 22.01
CA HIS A 406 3.90 2.72 22.05
C HIS A 406 5.44 2.79 22.10
N GLY A 407 6.02 4.00 22.19
CA GLY A 407 7.47 4.18 22.16
C GLY A 407 8.12 3.87 20.80
N CYS A 408 7.37 4.03 19.71
CA CYS A 408 7.88 3.88 18.34
C CYS A 408 8.95 4.93 18.02
N ARG A 409 9.82 4.61 17.05
CA ARG A 409 10.79 5.58 16.51
C ARG A 409 10.06 6.71 15.77
N ILE A 410 10.62 7.92 15.83
CA ILE A 410 10.17 9.06 15.03
C ILE A 410 10.68 8.86 13.59
N PRO A 411 9.82 8.95 12.55
CA PRO A 411 10.25 8.84 11.16
C PRO A 411 11.16 10.00 10.71
N ASP A 412 11.95 9.80 9.66
CA ASP A 412 12.81 10.86 9.09
C ASP A 412 12.00 12.03 8.51
N ARG A 413 10.78 11.74 8.05
CA ARG A 413 9.78 12.72 7.61
C ARG A 413 8.46 12.50 8.38
N PRO A 414 8.37 12.97 9.64
CA PRO A 414 7.32 12.60 10.60
C PRO A 414 5.88 12.88 10.15
N TYR A 415 5.69 13.84 9.24
CA TYR A 415 4.38 14.29 8.78
C TYR A 415 4.04 13.82 7.36
N SER A 416 4.97 13.15 6.68
CA SER A 416 4.80 12.76 5.29
C SER A 416 3.79 11.63 5.09
N LEU A 417 3.35 11.45 3.85
CA LEU A 417 2.40 10.40 3.49
C LEU A 417 3.00 9.00 3.70
N PHE A 418 4.20 8.70 3.19
CA PHE A 418 4.71 7.33 3.22
C PHE A 418 5.40 6.91 4.52
N GLU A 419 5.97 7.85 5.26
CA GLU A 419 6.71 7.53 6.49
C GLU A 419 5.99 7.99 7.75
N GLY A 420 5.16 9.03 7.63
CA GLY A 420 4.69 9.81 8.77
C GLY A 420 3.18 9.76 9.02
N MET A 421 2.74 10.78 9.76
CA MET A 421 1.39 10.94 10.27
C MET A 421 0.33 11.01 9.18
N ALA A 422 0.63 11.62 8.03
CA ALA A 422 -0.32 11.69 6.92
C ALA A 422 -0.75 10.30 6.42
N GLY A 423 0.16 9.33 6.39
CA GLY A 423 -0.15 7.94 6.05
C GLY A 423 -1.08 7.26 7.05
N ALA A 424 -0.86 7.49 8.35
CA ALA A 424 -1.73 6.96 9.40
C ALA A 424 -3.14 7.57 9.32
N ILE A 425 -3.25 8.89 9.09
CA ILE A 425 -4.53 9.56 8.87
C ILE A 425 -5.24 8.98 7.63
N HIS A 426 -4.50 8.78 6.54
CA HIS A 426 -5.07 8.22 5.30
C HIS A 426 -5.67 6.83 5.55
N PHE A 427 -4.94 5.94 6.21
CA PHE A 427 -5.44 4.61 6.59
C PHE A 427 -6.68 4.69 7.48
N LEU A 428 -6.64 5.51 8.53
CA LEU A 428 -7.79 5.70 9.42
C LEU A 428 -9.03 6.19 8.66
N SER A 429 -8.85 7.08 7.68
CA SER A 429 -9.96 7.57 6.86
C SER A 429 -10.56 6.48 5.97
N ASP A 430 -9.73 5.57 5.44
CA ASP A 430 -10.17 4.45 4.61
C ASP A 430 -10.88 3.36 5.41
N VAL A 431 -10.52 3.16 6.69
CA VAL A 431 -11.22 2.22 7.58
C VAL A 431 -12.68 2.62 7.81
N LEU A 432 -13.03 3.90 7.68
CA LEU A 432 -14.42 4.36 7.75
C LEU A 432 -15.27 3.86 6.55
N GLY A 433 -14.63 3.55 5.43
CA GLY A 433 -15.27 3.10 4.19
C GLY A 433 -14.52 1.90 3.57
N PRO A 434 -14.51 0.73 4.23
CA PRO A 434 -13.59 -0.37 3.90
C PRO A 434 -13.76 -0.89 2.46
N GLU A 435 -14.97 -0.88 1.91
CA GLU A 435 -15.22 -1.33 0.52
C GLU A 435 -14.55 -0.45 -0.53
N ALA A 436 -14.41 0.85 -0.24
CA ALA A 436 -13.80 1.84 -1.13
C ALA A 436 -12.30 2.05 -0.86
N SER A 437 -11.75 1.43 0.20
CA SER A 437 -10.39 1.64 0.67
C SER A 437 -9.32 1.19 -0.32
N ARG A 438 -8.21 1.93 -0.42
CA ARG A 438 -7.10 1.63 -1.34
C ARG A 438 -5.78 2.07 -0.74
N PHE A 439 -4.76 1.22 -0.79
CA PHE A 439 -3.40 1.64 -0.46
C PHE A 439 -2.99 2.81 -1.37
N PRO A 440 -2.71 4.01 -0.83
CA PRO A 440 -2.52 5.21 -1.64
C PRO A 440 -1.27 5.13 -2.50
N ALA A 441 -1.35 5.67 -3.71
CA ALA A 441 -0.24 5.70 -4.67
C ALA A 441 0.30 4.30 -5.06
N PHE A 442 -0.53 3.27 -4.94
CA PHE A 442 -0.21 1.90 -5.34
C PHE A 442 -1.43 1.14 -5.86
N GLU A 443 -2.48 1.00 -5.05
CA GLU A 443 -3.69 0.29 -5.48
C GLU A 443 -4.59 1.17 -6.36
N LEU A 444 -5.02 0.59 -7.48
CA LEU A 444 -6.01 1.16 -8.39
C LEU A 444 -7.29 0.34 -8.32
N ASP A 445 -8.40 0.91 -8.77
CA ASP A 445 -9.67 0.20 -8.81
C ASP A 445 -10.25 0.23 -10.20
N SER A 446 -10.86 -0.89 -10.57
CA SER A 446 -11.49 -1.11 -11.86
C SER A 446 -13.01 -1.20 -11.74
N SER A 447 -13.58 -1.08 -10.53
CA SER A 447 -15.03 -1.10 -10.39
C SER A 447 -15.62 0.12 -11.08
N LYS A 448 -16.34 -0.12 -12.17
CA LYS A 448 -17.32 0.83 -12.69
C LYS A 448 -18.16 1.29 -11.51
N ARG A 449 -18.07 2.58 -11.19
CA ARG A 449 -19.17 3.24 -10.48
C ARG A 449 -20.23 3.43 -11.57
N ASP A 450 -21.01 2.39 -11.79
CA ASP A 450 -22.26 2.50 -12.56
C ASP A 450 -23.25 3.35 -11.76
#